data_AF-A0A7C4H652-F1
#
_entry.id   AF-A0A7C4H652-F1
#
_cell.length_a   1.000
_cell.length_b   1.000
_cell.length_c   1.000
_cell.angle_alpha   90.00
_cell.angle_beta   90.00
_cell.angle_gamma   90.00
#
_symmetry.space_group_name_H-M   'P 1'
#
loop_
_entity.id
_entity.type
_entity.pdbx_description
1 polymer ?
#
loop_
_entity_poly.entity_id
_entity_poly.type
_entity_poly.pdbx_seq_one_letter_code
_entity_poly.pdbx_strand_id
1 'polypeptide(L)'
;MPEMPIIFFIGLALIILGILISFISAMMMFLSSIRERRIGRTKGGGLIMLGPIPIIFGTDKETVKLLIVLSIILIAVALVFMLILGWLQFLR
;
A
#
# COMPACT_ATOMS: atom_id res chain seq x y z
N MET A 1 -36.07 22.63 9.73
CA MET A 1 -35.20 22.90 10.89
C MET A 1 -33.81 22.38 10.51
N PRO A 2 -32.75 23.20 10.52
CA PRO A 2 -31.48 22.90 9.84
C PRO A 2 -30.46 22.26 10.81
N GLU A 3 -30.63 20.98 11.13
CA GLU A 3 -29.69 20.24 12.00
C GLU A 3 -28.64 19.41 11.22
N MET A 4 -28.75 19.38 9.89
CA MET A 4 -27.81 18.71 8.99
C MET A 4 -26.35 19.21 8.98
N PRO A 5 -25.97 20.41 9.48
CA PRO A 5 -24.57 20.85 9.46
C PRO A 5 -23.66 20.05 10.40
N ILE A 6 -24.15 19.68 11.58
CA ILE A 6 -23.28 19.20 12.68
C ILE A 6 -22.69 17.83 12.37
N ILE A 7 -23.49 16.91 11.84
CA ILE A 7 -23.04 15.56 11.47
C ILE A 7 -21.99 15.64 10.34
N PHE A 8 -22.20 16.56 9.39
CA PHE A 8 -21.25 16.80 8.31
C PHE A 8 -19.90 17.31 8.85
N PHE A 9 -19.91 18.29 9.76
CA PHE A 9 -18.67 18.81 10.37
C PHE A 9 -17.96 17.77 11.22
N ILE A 10 -18.70 16.94 11.98
CA ILE A 10 -18.12 15.85 12.77
C ILE A 10 -17.49 14.79 11.86
N GLY A 11 -18.19 14.40 10.79
CA GLY A 11 -17.66 13.45 9.79
C GLY A 11 -16.40 13.98 9.11
N LEU A 12 -16.39 15.24 8.70
CA LEU A 12 -15.23 15.90 8.11
C LEU A 12 -14.04 15.96 9.10
N ALA A 13 -14.30 16.30 10.36
CA ALA A 13 -13.29 16.35 11.41
C ALA A 13 -12.65 14.97 11.65
N LEU A 14 -13.45 13.90 11.67
CA LEU A 14 -12.97 12.52 11.83
C LEU A 14 -12.09 12.07 10.66
N ILE A 15 -12.47 12.41 9.42
CA ILE A 15 -11.67 12.10 8.23
C ILE A 15 -10.31 12.80 8.29
N ILE A 16 -10.30 14.10 8.60
CA ILE A 16 -9.07 14.89 8.72
C ILE A 16 -8.18 14.33 9.83
N LEU A 17 -8.78 13.99 10.98
CA LEU A 17 -8.05 13.40 12.12
C LEU A 17 -7.43 12.05 11.74
N GLY A 18 -8.17 11.18 11.04
CA GLY A 18 -7.68 9.89 10.58
C GLY A 18 -6.51 10.00 9.61
N ILE A 19 -6.57 10.96 8.67
CA ILE A 19 -5.46 11.26 7.75
C ILE A 19 -4.24 11.75 8.54
N LEU A 20 -4.44 12.65 9.51
CA LEU A 20 -3.34 13.21 10.30
C LEU A 20 -2.62 12.14 11.12
N ILE A 21 -3.36 11.24 11.78
CA ILE A 21 -2.81 10.12 12.55
C ILE A 21 -2.02 9.18 11.63
N SER A 22 -2.59 8.81 10.47
CA SER A 22 -1.93 7.95 9.50
C SER A 22 -0.62 8.55 8.98
N PHE A 23 -0.61 9.87 8.75
CA PHE A 23 0.58 10.59 8.32
C PHE A 23 1.68 10.61 9.40
N ILE A 24 1.31 10.85 10.66
CA ILE A 24 2.24 10.81 11.80
C ILE A 24 2.84 9.40 11.94
N SER A 25 2.03 8.35 11.86
CA SER A 25 2.50 6.96 11.94
C SER A 25 3.47 6.63 10.79
N ALA A 26 3.14 7.03 9.56
CA ALA A 26 4.03 6.83 8.41
C ALA A 26 5.36 7.59 8.58
N MET A 27 5.31 8.83 9.07
CA MET A 27 6.49 9.64 9.33
C MET A 27 7.40 9.02 10.41
N MET A 28 6.81 8.54 11.51
CA MET A 28 7.54 7.84 12.57
C MET A 28 8.19 6.55 12.05
N MET A 29 7.50 5.78 11.22
CA MET A 29 8.03 4.55 10.61
C MET A 29 9.18 4.84 9.63
N PHE A 30 9.09 5.95 8.89
CA PHE A 30 10.16 6.40 8.01
C PHE A 30 11.40 6.84 8.80
N LEU A 31 11.21 7.61 9.88
CA LEU A 31 12.29 8.08 10.75
C LEU A 31 12.98 6.94 11.52
N SER A 32 12.23 5.94 11.99
CA SER A 32 12.80 4.76 12.65
C SER A 32 13.62 3.90 11.67
N SER A 33 13.17 3.77 10.42
CA SER A 33 13.91 3.09 9.34
C SER A 33 15.25 3.77 8.99
N ILE A 34 15.39 5.07 9.22
CA ILE A 34 16.65 5.80 9.01
C ILE A 34 17.63 5.59 10.18
N ARG A 35 17.14 5.49 11.42
CA ARG A 35 17.98 5.34 12.63
C ARG A 35 18.71 3.99 12.70
N GLU A 36 18.16 2.95 12.08
CA GLU A 36 18.72 1.59 12.10
C GLU A 36 19.88 1.37 11.10
N ARG A 37 20.20 2.35 10.26
CA ARG A 37 21.20 2.23 9.17
C ARG A 37 22.68 2.30 9.58
N ARG A 38 23.03 2.40 10.86
CA ARG A 38 24.43 2.63 11.27
C ARG A 38 25.31 1.37 11.38
N ILE A 39 24.78 0.14 11.36
CA ILE A 39 25.60 -1.06 11.64
C ILE A 39 25.39 -2.24 10.67
N GLY A 40 24.29 -2.30 9.91
CA GLY A 40 24.01 -3.42 8.99
C GLY A 40 24.00 -2.99 7.53
N ARG A 41 24.65 -3.75 6.64
CA ARG A 41 24.45 -3.64 5.19
C ARG A 41 22.94 -3.56 4.92
N THR A 42 22.47 -2.43 4.39
CA THR A 42 21.04 -2.18 4.23
C THR A 42 20.44 -3.21 3.26
N LYS A 43 19.79 -4.23 3.83
CA LYS A 43 18.92 -5.16 3.12
C LYS A 43 17.66 -4.39 2.77
N GLY A 44 17.49 -4.11 1.49
CA GLY A 44 16.41 -3.26 1.01
C GLY A 44 16.09 -3.62 -0.43
N GLY A 45 14.83 -3.44 -0.79
CA GLY A 45 14.35 -3.71 -2.13
C GLY A 45 13.02 -3.04 -2.36
N GLY A 46 12.66 -2.91 -3.63
CA GLY A 46 11.42 -2.32 -4.08
C GLY A 46 10.80 -3.18 -5.16
N LEU A 47 9.47 -3.12 -5.24
CA LEU A 47 8.67 -3.72 -6.30
C LEU A 47 7.87 -2.60 -6.95
N ILE A 48 8.03 -2.41 -8.26
CA ILE A 48 7.24 -1.48 -9.07
C ILE A 48 6.34 -2.32 -9.98
N MET A 49 5.02 -2.18 -9.84
CA MET A 49 4.05 -2.84 -10.74
C MET A 49 3.73 -1.92 -11.92
N LEU A 50 4.15 -2.29 -13.14
CA LEU A 50 3.73 -1.64 -14.39
C LEU A 50 2.63 -2.49 -15.03
N GLY A 51 1.38 -2.23 -14.65
CA GLY A 51 0.29 -3.16 -14.94
C GLY A 51 0.57 -4.54 -14.30
N PRO A 52 0.22 -5.67 -14.93
CA PRO A 52 0.52 -7.00 -14.40
C PRO A 52 2.00 -7.41 -14.53
N ILE A 53 2.89 -6.50 -14.95
CA ILE A 53 4.32 -6.77 -15.11
C ILE A 53 5.08 -6.18 -13.91
N PRO A 54 5.58 -7.02 -12.99
CA PRO A 54 6.35 -6.56 -11.83
C PRO A 54 7.82 -6.28 -12.21
N ILE A 55 8.37 -5.18 -11.71
CA ILE A 55 9.80 -4.86 -11.78
C ILE A 55 10.35 -4.89 -10.35
N ILE A 56 11.24 -5.84 -10.08
CA ILE A 56 11.78 -6.12 -8.74
C ILE A 56 13.22 -5.64 -8.66
N PHE A 57 13.52 -4.85 -7.65
CA PHE A 57 14.87 -4.41 -7.31
C PHE A 57 15.18 -4.81 -5.87
N GLY A 58 16.40 -5.27 -5.61
CA GLY A 58 16.83 -5.55 -4.24
C GLY A 58 18.34 -5.63 -4.13
N THR A 59 18.83 -5.24 -2.96
CA THR A 59 20.26 -5.25 -2.63
C THR A 59 20.73 -6.58 -2.09
N ASP A 60 19.80 -7.49 -1.75
CA ASP A 60 20.10 -8.82 -1.26
C ASP A 60 19.13 -9.89 -1.80
N LYS A 61 19.63 -11.13 -1.88
CA LYS A 61 18.89 -12.27 -2.45
C LYS A 61 17.66 -12.69 -1.63
N GLU A 62 17.68 -12.48 -0.31
CA GLU A 62 16.54 -12.84 0.56
C GLU A 62 15.38 -11.87 0.33
N THR A 63 15.66 -10.57 0.30
CA THR A 63 14.67 -9.53 -0.01
C THR A 63 14.12 -9.69 -1.42
N VAL A 64 14.97 -9.97 -2.42
CA VAL A 64 14.49 -10.24 -3.79
C VAL A 64 13.59 -11.48 -3.83
N LYS A 65 13.94 -12.56 -3.14
CA LYS A 65 13.09 -13.77 -3.07
C LYS A 65 11.73 -13.45 -2.45
N LEU A 66 11.70 -12.70 -1.35
CA LEU A 66 10.45 -12.28 -0.69
C LEU A 66 9.60 -11.42 -1.64
N LEU A 67 10.22 -10.45 -2.32
CA LEU A 67 9.55 -9.58 -3.28
C LEU A 67 9.00 -10.37 -4.47
N ILE A 68 9.71 -11.38 -4.99
CA ILE A 68 9.20 -12.26 -6.07
C ILE A 68 7.93 -12.98 -5.61
N VAL A 69 7.94 -13.60 -4.44
CA VAL A 69 6.76 -14.31 -3.91
C VAL A 69 5.58 -13.35 -3.74
N LEU A 70 5.83 -12.18 -3.15
CA LEU A 70 4.82 -11.14 -3.00
C LEU A 70 4.26 -10.67 -4.34
N SER A 71 5.11 -10.51 -5.35
CA SER A 71 4.73 -10.10 -6.71
C SER A 71 3.79 -11.11 -7.36
N ILE A 72 4.10 -12.40 -7.24
CA ILE A 72 3.28 -13.49 -7.81
C ILE A 72 1.91 -13.51 -7.15
N ILE A 73 1.86 -13.40 -5.82
CA ILE A 73 0.58 -13.34 -5.08
C ILE A 73 -0.24 -12.14 -5.56
N LEU A 74 0.39 -10.97 -5.69
CA LEU A 74 -0.30 -9.75 -6.10
C LEU A 74 -0.83 -9.83 -7.54
N ILE A 75 -0.07 -10.43 -8.47
CA ILE A 75 -0.52 -10.69 -9.84
C ILE A 75 -1.69 -11.66 -9.85
N ALA A 76 -1.62 -12.74 -9.08
CA ALA A 76 -2.71 -13.71 -9.00
C ALA A 76 -4.00 -13.04 -8.52
N VAL A 77 -3.92 -12.22 -7.46
CA VAL A 77 -5.06 -11.44 -6.96
C VAL A 77 -5.58 -10.47 -8.03
N ALA A 78 -4.70 -9.72 -8.69
CA ALA A 78 -5.08 -8.77 -9.73
C ALA A 78 -5.78 -9.44 -10.93
N LEU A 79 -5.27 -10.58 -11.38
CA LEU A 79 -5.85 -11.37 -12.47
C LEU A 79 -7.21 -11.94 -12.09
N VAL A 80 -7.36 -12.47 -10.87
CA VAL A 80 -8.65 -12.97 -10.37
C VAL A 80 -9.66 -11.82 -10.32
N PHE A 81 -9.27 -10.65 -9.82
CA PHE A 81 -10.14 -9.49 -9.73
C PHE A 81 -10.56 -9.01 -11.12
N MET A 82 -9.63 -8.93 -12.07
CA MET A 82 -9.90 -8.57 -13.46
C MET A 82 -10.85 -9.59 -14.14
N LEU A 83 -10.66 -10.89 -13.90
CA LEU A 83 -11.51 -11.93 -14.45
C LEU A 83 -12.94 -11.85 -13.90
N ILE A 84 -13.09 -11.67 -12.58
CA ILE A 84 -14.40 -11.56 -11.93
C ILE A 84 -15.12 -10.30 -12.40
N LEU A 85 -14.44 -9.14 -12.41
CA LEU A 85 -15.02 -7.89 -12.87
C LEU A 85 -15.40 -7.95 -14.35
N GLY A 86 -14.53 -8.51 -15.20
CA GLY A 86 -14.79 -8.67 -16.63
C GLY A 86 -15.98 -9.59 -16.89
N TRP A 87 -16.06 -10.72 -16.17
CA TRP A 87 -17.21 -11.63 -16.26
C TRP A 87 -18.50 -10.95 -15.80
N LEU A 88 -18.44 -10.19 -14.71
CA LEU A 88 -19.59 -9.44 -14.19
C LEU A 88 -20.09 -8.39 -15.19
N GLN A 89 -19.20 -7.76 -15.96
CA GLN A 89 -19.56 -6.83 -17.03
C GLN A 89 -20.23 -7.52 -18.22
N PHE A 90 -19.88 -8.77 -18.54
CA PHE A 90 -20.52 -9.54 -19.61
C PHE A 90 -21.92 -10.04 -19.25
N LEU A 91 -22.22 -10.20 -17.95
CA LEU A 91 -23.52 -10.64 -17.43
C LEU A 91 -24.55 -9.51 -17.27
N ARG A 92 -24.17 -8.25 -17.50
CA ARG A 92 -25.02 -7.06 -17.35
C ARG A 92 -25.40 -6.49 -18.72
#